data_AF-A0A915NIU9-F1
#
_entry.id   AF-A0A915NIU9-F1
#
_cell.length_a   1.000
_cell.length_b   1.000
_cell.length_c   1.000
_cell.angle_alpha   90.00
_cell.angle_beta   90.00
_cell.angle_gamma   90.00
#
_symmetry.space_group_name_H-M   'P 1'
#
loop_
_entity.id
_entity.type
_entity.pdbx_description
1 polymer ?
#
loop_
_entity_poly.entity_id
_entity_poly.type
_entity_poly.pdbx_seq_one_letter_code
_entity_poly.pdbx_strand_id
1 'polypeptide(L)'
;TEQYQVEIIQKTTQVFEELRLAGHLSGEMLWNFADFMTAPSTSRVVGNHKGVLTRDRKPKMAAHFIKRRYGYLLNEQKRLFLKNEL
;
A
#
# COMPACT_ATOMS: atom_id res chain seq x y z
N THR A 1 -4.52 -2.69 15.41
CA THR A 1 -5.77 -2.00 15.04
C THR A 1 -5.68 -1.56 13.59
N GLU A 2 -6.79 -1.17 12.97
CA GLU A 2 -6.76 -0.65 11.60
C GLU A 2 -6.04 0.72 11.52
N GLN A 3 -6.18 1.56 12.55
CA GLN A 3 -5.49 2.84 12.67
C GLN A 3 -3.97 2.66 12.62
N TYR A 4 -3.44 1.70 13.39
CA TYR A 4 -2.00 1.42 13.40
C TYR A 4 -1.48 0.92 12.05
N GLN A 5 -2.27 0.11 11.32
CA GLN A 5 -1.90 -0.31 9.96
C GLN A 5 -1.80 0.90 9.02
N VAL A 6 -2.75 1.84 9.11
CA VAL A 6 -2.73 3.08 8.34
C VAL A 6 -1.51 3.93 8.69
N GLU A 7 -1.22 4.13 9.98
CA GLU A 7 -0.09 4.94 10.45
C GLU A 7 1.27 4.40 9.98
N ILE A 8 1.48 3.09 10.05
CA ILE A 8 2.70 2.46 9.52
C ILE A 8 2.82 2.71 8.03
N ILE A 9 1.77 2.40 7.26
CA ILE A 9 1.79 2.54 5.82
C ILE A 9 2.04 4.00 5.44
N GLN A 10 1.40 4.95 6.11
CA GLN A 10 1.61 6.38 5.92
C GLN A 10 3.08 6.77 6.09
N LYS A 11 3.69 6.45 7.23
CA LYS A 11 5.09 6.76 7.52
C LYS A 11 6.05 6.10 6.52
N THR A 12 5.80 4.85 6.16
CA THR A 12 6.61 4.16 5.14
C THR A 12 6.50 4.85 3.78
N THR A 13 5.29 5.20 3.35
CA THR A 13 5.07 5.83 2.04
C THR A 13 5.61 7.26 1.94
N GLN A 14 5.78 7.97 3.06
CA GLN A 14 6.46 9.27 3.10
C GLN A 14 7.93 9.13 2.70
N VAL A 15 8.65 8.18 3.31
CA VAL A 15 10.05 7.90 2.95
C VAL A 15 10.16 7.39 1.51
N PHE A 16 9.22 6.56 1.07
CA PHE A 16 9.21 6.10 -0.33
C PHE A 16 9.03 7.24 -1.31
N GLU A 17 8.25 8.26 -0.98
CA GLU A 17 8.09 9.45 -1.81
C GLU A 17 9.39 10.23 -1.93
N GLU A 18 10.12 10.44 -0.83
CA GLU A 18 11.44 11.09 -0.84
C GLU A 18 12.42 10.32 -1.74
N LEU A 19 12.48 8.99 -1.59
CA LEU A 19 13.35 8.14 -2.41
C LEU A 19 12.94 8.11 -3.89
N ARG A 20 11.63 8.17 -4.17
CA ARG A 20 11.10 8.22 -5.53
C ARG A 20 11.48 9.52 -6.22
N LEU A 21 11.31 10.65 -5.54
CA LEU A 21 11.68 11.98 -6.05
C LEU A 21 13.20 12.12 -6.26
N ALA A 22 14.01 11.47 -5.42
CA ALA A 22 15.46 11.39 -5.60
C ALA A 22 15.91 10.42 -6.72
N GLY A 23 14.98 9.69 -7.35
CA GLY A 23 15.30 8.72 -8.42
C GLY A 23 15.88 7.40 -7.91
N HIS A 24 15.76 7.10 -6.61
CA HIS A 24 16.28 5.88 -5.98
C HIS A 24 15.24 4.77 -5.82
N LEU A 25 13.95 5.08 -5.96
CA LEU A 25 12.86 4.11 -5.83
C LEU A 25 11.92 4.18 -7.04
N SER A 26 11.74 3.05 -7.72
CA SER A 26 10.90 2.96 -8.93
C SER A 26 9.48 2.46 -8.67
N GLY A 27 9.22 1.86 -7.51
CA GLY A 27 7.90 1.30 -7.22
C GLY A 27 7.74 0.81 -5.79
N GLU A 28 6.48 0.64 -5.39
CA GLU A 28 6.10 0.14 -4.08
C GLU A 28 5.00 -0.93 -4.23
N MET A 29 5.20 -2.08 -3.57
CA MET A 29 4.22 -3.17 -3.54
C MET A 29 3.97 -3.56 -2.08
N LEU A 30 2.72 -3.43 -1.64
CA LEU A 30 2.33 -3.76 -0.28
C LEU A 30 2.26 -5.27 -0.03
N TRP A 31 2.46 -5.66 1.22
CA TRP A 31 2.19 -7.01 1.69
C TRP A 31 1.08 -7.00 2.76
N ASN A 32 -0.07 -7.65 2.58
CA ASN A 32 -0.53 -8.40 1.40
C ASN A 32 -1.82 -7.77 0.84
N PHE A 33 -2.23 -8.19 -0.35
CA PHE A 33 -3.50 -7.79 -0.93
C PHE A 33 -4.69 -8.16 -0.03
N ALA A 34 -4.75 -9.39 0.44
CA ALA A 34 -5.83 -9.87 1.31
C ALA A 34 -5.30 -10.78 2.42
N ASP A 35 -6.04 -10.86 3.53
CA ASP A 35 -5.74 -11.83 4.58
C ASP A 35 -5.81 -13.27 4.04
N PHE A 36 -4.92 -14.13 4.52
CA PHE A 36 -4.78 -15.50 4.01
C PHE A 36 -4.38 -16.50 5.11
N MET A 37 -4.63 -17.79 4.86
CA MET A 37 -4.33 -18.84 5.83
C MET A 37 -2.83 -19.16 5.88
N THR A 38 -2.35 -19.47 7.07
CA THR A 38 -0.99 -19.97 7.31
C THR A 38 -1.05 -21.21 8.19
N ALA A 39 0.06 -21.93 8.30
CA ALA A 39 0.22 -22.89 9.39
C ALA A 39 -0.01 -22.21 10.75
N PRO A 40 -0.51 -22.94 11.77
CA PRO A 40 -0.70 -22.41 13.11
C PRO A 40 0.64 -21.96 13.72
N SER A 41 0.64 -20.81 14.39
CA SER A 41 1.74 -20.39 15.26
C SER A 41 1.25 -19.35 16.27
N THR A 42 2.04 -19.11 17.32
CA THR A 42 1.72 -18.11 18.36
C THR A 42 1.61 -16.69 17.82
N SER A 43 2.21 -16.39 16.66
CA SER A 43 2.15 -15.09 15.99
C SER A 43 1.09 -15.01 14.87
N ARG A 44 0.31 -16.07 14.67
CA ARG A 44 -0.69 -16.19 13.59
C ARG A 44 -2.08 -16.38 14.18
N VAL A 45 -2.80 -15.29 14.31
CA VAL A 45 -4.18 -15.27 14.82
C VAL A 45 -5.12 -15.79 13.72
N VAL A 46 -5.22 -17.12 13.53
CA VAL A 46 -6.01 -17.73 12.44
C VAL A 46 -5.55 -17.21 11.07
N GLY A 47 -4.26 -17.35 10.78
CA GLY A 47 -3.64 -16.94 9.52
C GLY A 47 -2.86 -15.62 9.58
N ASN A 48 -2.68 -14.99 8.42
CA ASN A 48 -1.98 -13.73 8.24
C ASN A 48 -2.97 -12.58 8.04
N HIS A 49 -2.89 -11.57 8.91
CA HIS A 49 -3.77 -10.39 8.93
C HIS A 49 -3.12 -9.10 8.41
N LYS A 50 -2.03 -9.22 7.65
CA LYS A 50 -1.35 -8.07 7.01
C LYS A 50 -2.08 -7.58 5.75
N GLY A 51 -3.20 -8.18 5.38
CA GLY A 51 -3.98 -7.78 4.21
C GLY A 51 -4.51 -6.36 4.34
N VAL A 52 -4.51 -5.59 3.24
CA VAL A 52 -5.32 -4.36 3.14
C VAL A 52 -6.81 -4.67 2.93
N LEU A 53 -7.10 -5.86 2.41
CA LEU A 53 -8.43 -6.46 2.40
C LEU A 53 -8.52 -7.61 3.41
N THR A 54 -9.72 -7.87 3.90
CA THR A 54 -10.04 -9.12 4.58
C THR A 54 -9.98 -10.31 3.61
N ARG A 55 -10.03 -11.53 4.14
CA ARG A 55 -10.05 -12.76 3.31
C ARG A 55 -11.29 -12.83 2.41
N ASP A 56 -12.42 -12.24 2.78
CA ASP A 56 -13.63 -12.11 1.94
C ASP A 56 -13.64 -10.83 1.08
N ARG A 57 -12.48 -10.18 0.92
CA ARG A 57 -12.24 -9.02 0.05
C ARG A 57 -13.00 -7.76 0.47
N LYS A 58 -13.32 -7.62 1.76
CA LYS A 58 -13.82 -6.36 2.32
C LYS A 58 -12.66 -5.43 2.61
N PRO A 59 -12.81 -4.12 2.31
CA PRO A 59 -11.75 -3.16 2.54
C PRO A 59 -11.56 -2.87 4.04
N LYS A 60 -10.30 -2.88 4.49
CA LYS A 60 -9.90 -2.21 5.74
C LYS A 60 -9.62 -0.73 5.48
N MET A 61 -9.45 0.08 6.52
CA MET A 61 -9.06 1.48 6.43
C MET A 61 -7.81 1.71 5.54
N ALA A 62 -6.84 0.79 5.63
CA ALA A 62 -5.63 0.84 4.80
C ALA A 62 -5.92 0.77 3.29
N ALA A 63 -6.94 0.03 2.86
CA ALA A 63 -7.33 -0.03 1.45
C ALA A 63 -7.77 1.34 0.92
N HIS A 64 -8.51 2.11 1.73
CA HIS A 64 -8.93 3.46 1.36
C HIS A 64 -7.75 4.43 1.27
N PHE A 65 -6.76 4.30 2.17
CA PHE A 65 -5.53 5.09 2.10
C PHE A 65 -4.74 4.79 0.82
N ILE A 66 -4.46 3.50 0.57
CA ILE A 66 -3.69 3.06 -0.60
C ILE A 66 -4.38 3.45 -1.91
N LYS A 67 -5.71 3.31 -2.00
CA LYS A 67 -6.48 3.74 -3.18
C LYS A 67 -6.26 5.21 -3.52
N ARG A 68 -6.25 6.09 -2.51
CA ARG A 68 -5.99 7.53 -2.71
C ARG A 68 -4.57 7.78 -3.17
N ARG A 69 -3.57 7.17 -2.52
CA ARG A 69 -2.16 7.34 -2.87
C ARG A 69 -1.85 6.86 -4.30
N TYR A 70 -2.28 5.65 -4.65
CA TYR A 70 -2.04 5.12 -6.00
C TYR A 70 -2.79 5.90 -7.08
N GLY A 71 -3.97 6.43 -6.77
CA GLY A 71 -4.67 7.38 -7.64
C GLY A 71 -3.87 8.67 -7.89
N TYR A 72 -3.26 9.23 -6.85
CA TYR A 72 -2.39 10.40 -6.97
C TYR A 72 -1.16 10.11 -7.85
N LEU A 73 -0.44 9.02 -7.57
CA LEU A 73 0.76 8.64 -8.33
C LEU A 73 0.45 8.38 -9.81
N LEU A 74 -0.67 7.70 -10.10
CA LEU A 74 -1.11 7.47 -11.47
C LEU A 74 -1.39 8.78 -12.21
N ASN A 75 -2.06 9.74 -11.56
CA ASN A 75 -2.36 11.03 -12.17
C ASN A 75 -1.09 11.86 -12.41
N GLU A 76 -0.14 11.80 -11.49
CA GLU A 76 1.18 12.42 -11.67
C GLU A 76 1.92 11.82 -12.87
N GLN A 77 1.98 10.49 -12.95
CA GLN A 77 2.63 9.78 -14.05
C GLN A 77 2.00 10.13 -15.41
N LYS A 78 0.66 10.17 -15.48
CA LYS A 78 -0.07 10.62 -16.68
C LYS A 78 0.29 12.05 -17.09
N ARG A 79 0.38 12.97 -16.11
CA ARG A 79 0.75 14.36 -16.37
C ARG A 79 2.17 14.48 -16.91
N LEU A 80 3.12 13.70 -16.38
CA LEU A 80 4.50 13.69 -16.85
C LEU A 80 4.59 13.11 -18.27
N PHE A 81 3.87 12.02 -18.54
CA PHE A 81 3.79 11.43 -19.87
C PHE A 81 3.29 12.45 -20.92
N LEU A 82 2.16 13.12 -20.65
CA LEU A 82 1.59 14.13 -21.56
C LEU A 82 2.51 15.34 -21.78
N LYS A 83 3.33 15.72 -20.79
CA LYS A 83 4.30 16.81 -20.93
C LYS A 83 5.50 16.44 -21.81
N ASN A 84 5.83 15.16 -21.91
CA ASN A 84 6.97 14.67 -22.68
C ASN A 84 6.60 14.35 -24.14
N GLU A 85 5.30 14.35 -24.48
CA GLU A 85 4.80 14.17 -25.86
C GLU A 85 4.50 15.50 -26.59
N LEU A 86 4.62 16.64 -25.89
CA LEU A 86 4.49 18.00 -26.42
C LEU A 86 5.87 18.65 -26.57
#